data_AF-A0A963T8R5-F1
#
_entry.id   AF-A0A963T8R5-F1
#
_cell.length_a   1.000
_cell.length_b   1.000
_cell.length_c   1.000
_cell.angle_alpha   90.00
_cell.angle_beta   90.00
_cell.angle_gamma   90.00
#
_symmetry.space_group_name_H-M   'P 1'
#
loop_
_entity.id
_entity.type
_entity.pdbx_description
1 polymer ?
#
loop_
_entity_poly.entity_id
_entity_poly.type
_entity_poly.pdbx_seq_one_letter_code
_entity_poly.pdbx_strand_id
1 'polypeptide(L)'
;MQARTNARLAAVQALYQLETTGAGVETVVLEFRTHRLGGEIEGDVLHEADEDFFAELLRGVVRLQTRIDPMIEKRLAKGWTLTRLDATARAILRAAGFEFIHRADIPARTVINEYIEIARAFFGEEDPRFINAVLDGVARDLRSEEFDAAGRA
;
A
#
# COMPACT_ATOMS: atom_id res chain seq x y z
N MET A 1 16.51 4.56 0.41
CA MET A 1 15.24 5.10 -0.15
C MET A 1 14.57 4.04 -1.01
N GLN A 2 15.27 3.45 -1.99
CA GLN A 2 14.78 2.38 -2.87
C GLN A 2 14.31 1.10 -2.15
N ALA A 3 14.97 0.70 -1.06
CA ALA A 3 14.55 -0.48 -0.30
C ALA A 3 13.13 -0.39 0.29
N ARG A 4 12.66 0.81 0.66
CA ARG A 4 11.28 1.02 1.13
C ARG A 4 10.28 1.00 -0.02
N THR A 5 10.63 1.56 -1.17
CA THR A 5 9.82 1.47 -2.40
C THR A 5 9.62 0.01 -2.80
N ASN A 6 10.68 -0.80 -2.79
CA ASN A 6 10.62 -2.22 -3.09
C ASN A 6 9.76 -2.98 -2.05
N ALA A 7 9.89 -2.66 -0.77
CA ALA A 7 9.06 -3.23 0.29
C ALA A 7 7.56 -2.92 0.11
N ARG A 8 7.20 -1.70 -0.34
CA ARG A 8 5.81 -1.35 -0.65
C ARG A 8 5.28 -2.13 -1.85
N LEU A 9 6.05 -2.23 -2.93
CA LEU A 9 5.67 -3.03 -4.09
C LEU A 9 5.44 -4.50 -3.70
N ALA A 10 6.37 -5.07 -2.94
CA ALA A 10 6.24 -6.43 -2.42
C ALA A 10 4.99 -6.59 -1.54
N ALA A 11 4.70 -5.62 -0.67
CA ALA A 11 3.51 -5.65 0.18
C ALA A 11 2.21 -5.64 -0.65
N VAL A 12 2.15 -4.84 -1.73
CA VAL A 12 1.00 -4.82 -2.65
C VAL A 12 0.81 -6.17 -3.33
N GLN A 13 1.89 -6.77 -3.85
CA GLN A 13 1.85 -8.10 -4.47
C GLN A 13 1.44 -9.19 -3.47
N ALA A 14 1.95 -9.13 -2.25
CA ALA A 14 1.62 -10.08 -1.19
C ALA A 14 0.16 -9.96 -0.74
N LEU A 15 -0.37 -8.74 -0.63
CA LEU A 15 -1.79 -8.49 -0.32
C LEU A 15 -2.70 -9.03 -1.41
N TYR A 16 -2.35 -8.81 -2.69
CA TYR A 16 -3.05 -9.42 -3.81
C TYR A 16 -3.04 -10.95 -3.72
N GLN A 17 -1.88 -11.55 -3.40
CA GLN A 17 -1.75 -12.99 -3.24
C GLN A 17 -2.61 -13.52 -2.08
N LEU A 18 -2.61 -12.86 -0.92
CA LEU A 18 -3.45 -13.24 0.23
C LEU A 18 -4.92 -13.28 -0.15
N GLU A 19 -5.39 -12.27 -0.89
CA GLU A 19 -6.79 -12.16 -1.28
C GLU A 19 -7.19 -13.21 -2.32
N THR A 20 -6.35 -13.46 -3.31
CA THR A 20 -6.67 -14.39 -4.41
C THR A 20 -6.49 -15.86 -4.03
N THR A 21 -5.57 -16.17 -3.12
CA THR A 21 -5.27 -17.55 -2.71
C THR A 21 -5.88 -17.95 -1.37
N GLY A 22 -6.28 -16.97 -0.53
CA GLY A 22 -6.72 -17.22 0.83
C GLY A 22 -5.62 -17.74 1.77
N ALA A 23 -4.34 -17.61 1.38
CA ALA A 23 -3.22 -18.04 2.20
C ALA A 23 -3.12 -17.27 3.53
N GLY A 24 -2.48 -17.88 4.53
CA GLY A 24 -2.20 -17.21 5.80
C GLY A 24 -1.11 -16.14 5.67
N VAL A 25 -1.26 -15.03 6.40
CA VAL A 25 -0.31 -13.90 6.35
C VAL A 25 1.13 -14.31 6.62
N GLU A 26 1.38 -15.15 7.63
CA GLU A 26 2.74 -15.59 7.98
C GLU A 26 3.34 -16.50 6.90
N THR A 27 2.53 -17.32 6.24
CA THR A 27 2.98 -18.14 5.10
C THR A 27 3.48 -17.26 3.96
N VAL A 28 2.71 -16.22 3.61
CA VAL A 28 3.09 -15.29 2.53
C VAL A 28 4.30 -14.43 2.92
N VAL A 29 4.41 -13.98 4.17
CA VAL A 29 5.62 -13.28 4.64
C VAL A 29 6.85 -14.15 4.45
N LEU A 30 6.79 -15.41 4.90
CA LEU A 30 7.93 -16.33 4.80
C LEU A 30 8.30 -16.60 3.34
N GLU A 31 7.32 -16.83 2.47
CA GLU A 31 7.55 -17.03 1.03
C GLU A 31 8.27 -15.84 0.40
N PHE A 32 7.78 -14.61 0.63
CA PHE A 32 8.38 -13.41 0.05
C PHE A 32 9.81 -13.18 0.55
N ARG A 33 10.07 -13.36 1.85
CA ARG A 33 11.43 -13.25 2.41
C ARG A 33 12.38 -14.30 1.84
N THR A 34 11.89 -15.50 1.57
CA THR A 34 12.74 -16.60 1.07
C THR A 34 13.03 -16.47 -0.43
N HIS A 35 12.07 -15.98 -1.21
CA HIS A 35 12.13 -16.10 -2.68
C HIS A 35 12.05 -14.79 -3.46
N ARG A 36 11.64 -13.67 -2.84
CA ARG A 36 11.31 -12.44 -3.56
C ARG A 36 11.98 -11.18 -3.02
N LEU A 37 12.53 -11.22 -1.80
CA LEU A 37 13.21 -10.09 -1.16
C LEU A 37 14.65 -10.48 -0.87
N GLY A 38 15.62 -9.76 -1.45
CA GLY A 38 17.04 -9.88 -1.10
C GLY A 38 17.73 -11.22 -1.40
N GLY A 39 17.04 -12.19 -2.01
CA GLY A 39 17.63 -13.46 -2.44
C GLY A 39 18.46 -13.33 -3.72
N GLU A 40 19.40 -14.25 -3.92
CA GLU A 40 20.04 -14.47 -5.22
C GLU A 40 19.32 -15.61 -5.95
N ILE A 41 18.81 -15.35 -7.15
CA ILE A 41 18.30 -16.40 -8.05
C ILE A 41 19.22 -16.42 -9.26
N GLU A 42 19.87 -17.56 -9.52
CA GLU A 42 20.75 -17.75 -10.69
C GLU A 42 21.88 -16.70 -10.82
N GLY A 43 22.30 -16.10 -9.71
CA GLY A 43 23.36 -15.08 -9.67
C GLY A 43 22.88 -13.63 -9.82
N ASP A 44 21.58 -13.40 -10.00
CA ASP A 44 20.98 -12.07 -9.99
C ASP A 44 20.44 -11.74 -8.58
N VAL A 45 20.88 -10.60 -8.05
CA VAL A 45 20.43 -10.06 -6.77
C VAL A 45 19.01 -9.50 -6.94
N LEU A 46 18.03 -10.12 -6.29
CA LEU A 46 16.69 -9.54 -6.14
C LEU A 46 16.82 -8.15 -5.50
N HIS A 47 16.09 -7.17 -6.02
CA HIS A 47 16.16 -5.79 -5.55
C HIS A 47 16.08 -5.72 -4.01
N GLU A 48 17.11 -5.13 -3.38
CA GLU A 48 17.20 -4.97 -1.93
C GLU A 48 15.94 -4.29 -1.41
N ALA A 49 15.20 -4.97 -0.53
CA ALA A 49 13.96 -4.50 0.05
C ALA A 49 14.09 -4.47 1.58
N ASP A 50 13.45 -3.49 2.20
CA ASP A 50 13.35 -3.43 3.66
C ASP A 50 12.35 -4.52 4.13
N GLU A 51 12.87 -5.71 4.44
CA GLU A 51 12.08 -6.90 4.79
C GLU A 51 11.22 -6.73 6.05
N ASP A 52 11.68 -5.91 6.99
CA ASP A 52 10.95 -5.63 8.22
C ASP A 52 9.81 -4.67 7.93
N PHE A 53 10.06 -3.62 7.14
CA PHE A 53 9.00 -2.73 6.69
C PHE A 53 7.95 -3.45 5.83
N PHE A 54 8.38 -4.34 4.92
CA PHE A 54 7.46 -5.19 4.15
C PHE A 54 6.54 -6.02 5.07
N ALA A 55 7.13 -6.72 6.04
CA ALA A 55 6.37 -7.59 6.92
C ALA A 55 5.46 -6.77 7.87
N GLU A 56 5.91 -5.59 8.29
CA GLU A 56 5.10 -4.63 9.04
C GLU A 56 3.85 -4.22 8.24
N LEU A 57 4.01 -3.78 6.99
CA LEU A 57 2.90 -3.39 6.11
C LEU A 57 1.89 -4.54 5.96
N LEU A 58 2.37 -5.74 5.60
CA LEU A 58 1.50 -6.87 5.31
C LEU A 58 0.69 -7.32 6.54
N ARG A 59 1.37 -7.55 7.68
CA ARG A 59 0.72 -7.92 8.94
C ARG A 59 -0.18 -6.81 9.47
N GLY A 60 0.27 -5.57 9.30
CA GLY A 60 -0.45 -4.38 9.73
C GLY A 60 -1.79 -4.22 9.03
N VAL A 61 -1.81 -4.37 7.70
CA VAL A 61 -3.04 -4.34 6.90
C VAL A 61 -3.99 -5.45 7.34
N VAL A 62 -3.54 -6.70 7.44
CA VAL A 62 -4.40 -7.82 7.86
C VAL A 62 -4.98 -7.58 9.25
N ARG A 63 -4.15 -7.13 10.21
CA ARG A 63 -4.59 -6.87 11.59
C ARG A 63 -5.62 -5.74 11.68
N LEU A 64 -5.51 -4.71 10.83
CA LEU A 64 -6.31 -3.49 10.92
C LEU A 64 -7.30 -3.33 9.78
N GLN A 65 -7.54 -4.38 9.00
CA GLN A 65 -8.39 -4.34 7.82
C GLN A 65 -9.79 -3.77 8.11
N THR A 66 -10.40 -4.15 9.24
CA THR A 66 -11.72 -3.67 9.66
C THR A 66 -11.77 -2.18 10.02
N ARG A 67 -10.61 -1.54 10.23
CA ARG A 67 -10.48 -0.08 10.38
C ARG A 67 -10.12 0.58 9.05
N ILE A 68 -9.20 -0.03 8.29
CA ILE A 68 -8.69 0.52 7.02
C ILE A 68 -9.79 0.56 5.96
N ASP A 69 -10.54 -0.53 5.79
CA ASP A 69 -11.51 -0.66 4.70
C ASP A 69 -12.61 0.43 4.77
N PRO A 70 -13.28 0.67 5.92
CA PRO A 70 -14.29 1.73 6.01
C PRO A 70 -13.75 3.15 5.74
N MET A 71 -12.49 3.40 6.10
CA MET A 71 -11.86 4.71 5.86
C MET A 71 -11.64 4.97 4.37
N ILE A 72 -11.25 3.94 3.62
CA ILE A 72 -11.14 4.01 2.16
C ILE A 72 -12.52 4.15 1.54
N GLU A 73 -13.50 3.33 1.97
CA GLU A 73 -14.86 3.34 1.43
C GLU A 73 -15.56 4.70 1.57
N LYS A 74 -15.31 5.43 2.66
CA LYS A 74 -15.80 6.80 2.87
C LYS A 74 -15.39 7.76 1.76
N ARG A 75 -14.27 7.48 1.06
CA ARG A 75 -13.74 8.30 -0.04
C ARG A 75 -14.12 7.78 -1.43
N LEU A 76 -14.84 6.67 -1.52
CA LEU A 76 -15.39 6.18 -2.78
C LEU A 76 -16.68 6.93 -3.14
N ALA A 77 -17.03 6.89 -4.43
CA ALA A 77 -18.31 7.42 -4.88
C ALA A 77 -19.48 6.72 -4.17
N LYS A 78 -20.57 7.46 -3.92
CA LYS A 78 -21.74 6.94 -3.21
C LYS A 78 -22.24 5.63 -3.84
N GLY A 79 -22.34 4.57 -3.05
CA GLY A 79 -22.79 3.25 -3.48
C GLY A 79 -21.69 2.34 -4.07
N TRP A 80 -20.44 2.79 -4.12
CA TRP A 80 -19.28 1.94 -4.38
C TRP A 80 -18.76 1.31 -3.09
N THR A 81 -18.23 0.09 -3.21
CA THR A 81 -17.62 -0.67 -2.11
C THR A 81 -16.21 -1.06 -2.50
N LEU A 82 -15.36 -1.28 -1.50
CA LEU A 82 -13.97 -1.65 -1.74
C LEU A 82 -13.85 -2.98 -2.50
N THR A 83 -14.78 -3.90 -2.25
CA THR A 83 -14.88 -5.21 -2.91
C THR A 83 -15.16 -5.15 -4.41
N ARG A 84 -15.67 -4.03 -4.94
CA ARG A 84 -15.92 -3.84 -6.37
C ARG A 84 -14.69 -3.35 -7.14
N LEU A 85 -13.63 -2.93 -6.44
CA LEU A 85 -12.39 -2.50 -7.08
C LEU A 85 -11.60 -3.70 -7.58
N ASP A 86 -10.66 -3.47 -8.50
CA ASP A 86 -9.62 -4.44 -8.82
C ASP A 86 -8.83 -4.84 -7.56
N ALA A 87 -8.42 -6.11 -7.46
CA ALA A 87 -7.72 -6.61 -6.27
C ALA A 87 -6.38 -5.90 -6.04
N THR A 88 -5.67 -5.52 -7.10
CA THR A 88 -4.43 -4.76 -7.00
C THR A 88 -4.69 -3.34 -6.54
N ALA A 89 -5.71 -2.67 -7.09
CA ALA A 89 -6.10 -1.33 -6.64
C ALA A 89 -6.51 -1.33 -5.15
N ARG A 90 -7.28 -2.32 -4.73
CA ARG A 90 -7.64 -2.51 -3.32
C ARG A 90 -6.43 -2.79 -2.43
N ALA A 91 -5.48 -3.61 -2.88
CA ALA A 91 -4.23 -3.86 -2.17
C ALA A 91 -3.39 -2.58 -1.98
N ILE A 92 -3.26 -1.76 -3.03
CA ILE A 92 -2.59 -0.45 -2.99
C ILE A 92 -3.24 0.47 -1.96
N LEU A 93 -4.57 0.63 -2.04
CA LEU A 93 -5.32 1.50 -1.11
C LEU A 93 -5.19 1.04 0.34
N ARG A 94 -5.24 -0.28 0.59
CA ARG A 94 -5.08 -0.85 1.93
C ARG A 94 -3.67 -0.64 2.50
N ALA A 95 -2.64 -0.88 1.69
CA ALA A 95 -1.25 -0.68 2.10
C ALA A 95 -0.98 0.79 2.46
N ALA A 96 -1.40 1.72 1.61
CA ALA A 96 -1.32 3.16 1.89
C ALA A 96 -2.13 3.56 3.13
N GLY A 97 -3.34 3.02 3.27
CA GLY A 97 -4.20 3.25 4.44
C GLY A 97 -3.53 2.83 5.76
N PHE A 98 -2.88 1.67 5.79
CA PHE A 98 -2.11 1.24 6.96
C PHE A 98 -0.93 2.18 7.23
N GLU A 99 -0.15 2.51 6.20
CA GLU A 99 1.02 3.38 6.32
C GLU A 99 0.62 4.78 6.83
N PHE A 100 -0.50 5.34 6.37
CA PHE A 100 -1.03 6.60 6.90
C PHE A 100 -1.29 6.53 8.41
N ILE A 101 -1.82 5.41 8.92
CA ILE A 101 -2.14 5.26 10.35
C ILE A 101 -0.86 5.07 11.19
N HIS A 102 0.12 4.31 10.70
CA HIS A 102 1.25 3.83 11.53
C HIS A 102 2.57 4.58 11.32
N ARG A 103 2.75 5.27 10.18
CA ARG A 103 4.03 5.87 9.79
C ARG A 103 3.96 7.39 9.72
N ALA A 104 3.67 8.04 10.84
CA ALA A 104 3.65 9.50 10.95
C ALA A 104 5.05 10.13 10.73
N ASP A 105 6.11 9.33 10.78
CA ASP A 105 7.47 9.70 10.40
C ASP A 105 7.66 9.88 8.88
N ILE A 106 6.72 9.41 8.06
CA ILE A 106 6.74 9.55 6.60
C ILE A 106 5.63 10.52 6.19
N PRO A 107 5.95 11.65 5.53
CA PRO A 107 4.94 12.62 5.08
C PRO A 107 3.88 11.97 4.19
N ALA A 108 2.61 12.33 4.38
CA ALA A 108 1.48 11.74 3.66
C ALA A 108 1.62 11.89 2.15
N ARG A 109 2.15 13.03 1.67
CA ARG A 109 2.42 13.26 0.24
C ARG A 109 3.46 12.29 -0.32
N THR A 110 4.47 11.92 0.46
CA THR A 110 5.47 10.92 0.07
C THR A 110 4.82 9.55 -0.04
N VAL A 111 3.99 9.16 0.93
CA VAL A 111 3.23 7.89 0.89
C VAL A 111 2.34 7.84 -0.36
N ILE A 112 1.58 8.90 -0.65
CA ILE A 112 0.75 9.00 -1.86
C ILE A 112 1.60 8.77 -3.11
N ASN A 113 2.67 9.54 -3.29
CA ASN A 113 3.50 9.46 -4.49
C ASN A 113 4.04 8.04 -4.71
N GLU A 114 4.55 7.38 -3.66
CA GLU A 114 5.08 6.02 -3.75
C GLU A 114 4.03 5.01 -4.24
N TYR A 115 2.81 5.07 -3.70
CA TYR A 115 1.73 4.17 -4.10
C TYR A 115 1.13 4.50 -5.47
N ILE A 116 1.22 5.76 -5.93
CA ILE A 116 0.85 6.13 -7.30
C ILE A 116 1.87 5.61 -8.32
N GLU A 117 3.16 5.68 -8.03
CA GLU A 117 4.17 5.08 -8.91
C GLU A 117 4.02 3.56 -8.98
N ILE A 118 3.67 2.90 -7.87
CA ILE A 118 3.29 1.48 -7.89
C ILE A 118 2.04 1.26 -8.75
N ALA A 119 0.99 2.07 -8.60
CA ALA A 119 -0.21 1.94 -9.42
C ALA A 119 0.08 2.07 -10.93
N ARG A 120 0.96 3.01 -11.32
CA ARG A 120 1.38 3.18 -12.72
C ARG A 120 2.10 1.96 -13.30
N ALA A 121 2.71 1.12 -12.47
CA ALA A 121 3.34 -0.12 -12.92
C ALA A 121 2.32 -1.24 -13.24
N PHE A 122 1.10 -1.16 -12.71
CA PHE A 122 0.05 -2.17 -12.90
C PHE A 122 -1.08 -1.73 -13.83
N PHE A 123 -1.30 -0.42 -14.00
CA PHE A 123 -2.48 0.13 -14.67
C PHE A 123 -2.14 1.19 -15.72
N GLY A 124 -3.11 1.43 -16.62
CA GLY A 124 -3.11 2.59 -17.53
C GLY A 124 -3.49 3.89 -16.81
N GLU A 125 -3.60 5.02 -17.53
CA GLU A 125 -3.68 6.36 -16.90
C GLU A 125 -4.92 6.65 -16.03
N GLU A 126 -6.01 5.89 -16.15
CA GLU A 126 -7.25 6.16 -15.41
C GLU A 126 -7.18 5.70 -13.95
N ASP A 127 -6.69 4.50 -13.68
CA ASP A 127 -6.66 3.95 -12.31
C ASP A 127 -5.72 4.70 -11.36
N PRO A 128 -4.48 5.09 -11.73
CA PRO A 128 -3.61 5.88 -10.87
C PRO A 128 -4.24 7.23 -10.51
N ARG A 129 -4.99 7.87 -11.43
CA ARG A 129 -5.71 9.12 -11.13
C ARG A 129 -6.82 8.90 -10.10
N PHE A 130 -7.58 7.83 -10.26
CA PHE A 130 -8.61 7.43 -9.29
C PHE A 130 -8.00 7.10 -7.91
N ILE A 131 -6.97 6.24 -7.87
CA ILE A 131 -6.26 5.87 -6.64
C ILE A 131 -5.71 7.13 -5.97
N ASN A 132 -5.12 8.06 -6.72
CA ASN A 132 -4.61 9.32 -6.18
C ASN A 132 -5.70 10.14 -5.50
N ALA A 133 -6.86 10.30 -6.13
CA ALA A 133 -7.97 11.03 -5.54
C ALA A 133 -8.47 10.39 -4.24
N VAL A 134 -8.54 9.06 -4.19
CA VAL A 134 -8.96 8.32 -2.98
C VAL A 134 -7.92 8.49 -1.86
N LEU A 135 -6.63 8.28 -2.16
CA LEU A 135 -5.54 8.42 -1.19
C LEU A 135 -5.42 9.84 -0.66
N ASP A 136 -5.57 10.85 -1.52
CA ASP A 136 -5.56 12.27 -1.14
C ASP A 136 -6.69 12.61 -0.15
N GLY A 137 -7.87 12.04 -0.37
CA GLY A 137 -9.01 12.14 0.55
C GLY A 137 -8.78 11.42 1.88
N VAL A 138 -8.24 10.20 1.86
CA VAL A 138 -7.95 9.42 3.07
C VAL A 138 -6.87 10.13 3.90
N ALA A 139 -5.82 10.63 3.25
CA ALA A 139 -4.74 11.36 3.91
C ALA A 139 -5.26 12.63 4.62
N ARG A 140 -6.16 13.40 4.00
CA ARG A 140 -6.80 14.57 4.63
C ARG A 140 -7.68 14.21 5.82
N ASP A 141 -8.35 13.07 5.78
CA ASP A 141 -9.16 12.62 6.93
C ASP A 141 -8.29 12.21 8.13
N LEU A 142 -7.08 11.69 7.87
CA LEU A 142 -6.21 11.13 8.89
C LEU A 142 -5.13 12.08 9.43
N ARG A 143 -4.65 12.98 8.57
CA ARG A 143 -3.45 13.79 8.77
C ARG A 143 -3.68 15.23 8.30
N SER A 144 -4.85 15.78 8.59
CA SER A 144 -5.28 17.11 8.16
C SER A 144 -4.22 18.20 8.40
N GLU A 145 -3.50 18.11 9.52
CA GLU A 145 -2.43 19.01 9.92
C GLU A 145 -1.29 19.11 8.91
N GLU A 146 -0.97 18.03 8.18
CA GLU A 146 0.05 18.03 7.12
C GLU A 146 -0.40 18.84 5.88
N PHE A 147 -1.71 19.00 5.68
CA PHE A 147 -2.28 19.69 4.52
C PHE A 147 -2.65 21.15 4.84
N ASP A 148 -3.06 21.44 6.07
CA ASP A 148 -3.41 22.79 6.52
C ASP A 148 -2.20 23.71 6.68
N ALA A 149 -1.03 23.15 7.04
CA ALA A 149 0.21 23.91 7.17
C ALA A 149 0.75 24.40 5.81
N ALA A 150 0.48 23.67 4.72
CA ALA A 150 0.93 24.03 3.37
C ALA A 150 0.12 25.17 2.74
N GLY A 151 -1.02 25.57 3.33
CA GLY A 151 -1.82 26.72 2.88
C GLY A 151 -1.48 28.05 3.57
N ARG A 152 -0.46 28.07 4.45
CA ARG A 152 -0.04 29.26 5.23
C ARG A 152 1.37 29.76 4.89
N ALA A 153 1.93 29.34 3.76
CA ALA A 153 3.19 29.84 3.19
C ALA A 153 2.91 30.42 1.80
#